data_AF-A0A1C4P8B7-F1
#
_entry.id   AF-A0A1C4P8B7-F1
#
_cell.length_a   1.000
_cell.length_b   1.000
_cell.length_c   1.000
_cell.angle_alpha   90.00
_cell.angle_beta   90.00
_cell.angle_gamma   90.00
#
_symmetry.space_group_name_H-M   'P 1'
#
loop_
_entity.id
_entity.type
_entity.pdbx_description
1 polymer ?
#
loop_
_entity_poly.entity_id
_entity_poly.type
_entity_poly.pdbx_seq_one_letter_code
_entity_poly.pdbx_strand_id
1 'polypeptide(L)'
;MSTPAPFGPLQFQLVLLRRMADFQPGLAEDARHELSASLADMREANRRWQAMVRAPRGRGSLRRYRAVLGEPELILPRRVGDLECEALLWPVPLWPDLRFEVMAGPGGAVWNEWLVRAPGAAGPELTSVTDLLPWSCTVDEAARAFPPARPMEGSAPTRWALAVTDPESGRERVAEFTWGLFQRLLPGA
;
A
#
# COMPACT_ATOMS: atom_id res chain seq x y z
N MET A 1 12.76 -30.32 -12.44
CA MET A 1 11.63 -29.43 -12.12
C MET A 1 11.96 -28.75 -10.82
N SER A 2 12.37 -27.47 -10.83
CA SER A 2 12.66 -26.74 -9.60
C SER A 2 11.36 -26.49 -8.85
N THR A 3 11.31 -26.87 -7.57
CA THR A 3 10.17 -26.56 -6.70
C THR A 3 9.99 -25.04 -6.68
N PRO A 4 8.79 -24.51 -6.90
CA PRO A 4 8.56 -23.07 -6.86
C PRO A 4 8.94 -22.55 -5.48
N ALA A 5 9.66 -21.42 -5.44
CA ALA A 5 10.05 -20.79 -4.20
C ALA A 5 8.83 -20.58 -3.27
N PRO A 6 9.00 -20.73 -1.95
CA PRO A 6 7.94 -20.44 -0.99
C PRO A 6 7.42 -19.02 -1.20
N PHE A 7 6.11 -18.83 -1.04
CA PHE A 7 5.52 -17.49 -1.17
C PHE A 7 5.81 -16.73 0.12
N GLY A 8 6.67 -15.71 0.05
CA GLY A 8 7.09 -14.92 1.20
C GLY A 8 7.07 -13.41 0.95
N PRO A 9 7.79 -12.63 1.77
CA PRO A 9 7.83 -11.16 1.66
C PRO A 9 8.27 -10.64 0.29
N LEU A 10 9.22 -11.30 -0.36
CA LEU A 10 9.65 -10.95 -1.72
C LEU A 10 8.49 -11.05 -2.72
N GLN A 11 7.81 -12.21 -2.78
CA GLN A 11 6.68 -12.41 -3.68
C GLN A 11 5.53 -11.46 -3.35
N PHE A 12 5.31 -11.15 -2.08
CA PHE A 12 4.32 -10.17 -1.68
C PHE A 12 4.63 -8.77 -2.23
N GLN A 13 5.87 -8.30 -2.15
CA GLN A 13 6.26 -7.01 -2.75
C GLN A 13 6.05 -7.00 -4.27
N LEU A 14 6.26 -8.11 -4.96
CA LEU A 14 5.93 -8.23 -6.39
C LEU A 14 4.42 -8.11 -6.66
N VAL A 15 3.55 -8.52 -5.73
CA VAL A 15 2.09 -8.27 -5.84
C VAL A 15 1.79 -6.78 -5.79
N LEU A 16 2.47 -6.06 -4.89
CA LEU A 16 2.33 -4.60 -4.77
C LEU A 16 2.74 -3.92 -6.07
N LEU A 17 3.95 -4.23 -6.55
CA LEU A 17 4.50 -3.70 -7.80
C LEU A 17 3.61 -4.02 -9.00
N ARG A 18 3.06 -5.23 -9.12
CA ARG A 18 2.16 -5.57 -10.23
C ARG A 18 0.97 -4.62 -10.30
N ARG A 19 0.43 -4.20 -9.16
CA ARG A 19 -0.72 -3.29 -9.13
C ARG A 19 -0.31 -1.85 -9.39
N MET A 20 0.83 -1.41 -8.84
CA MET A 20 1.37 -0.07 -9.09
C MET A 20 1.79 0.14 -10.56
N ALA A 21 2.23 -0.93 -11.24
CA ALA A 21 2.55 -0.91 -12.67
C ALA A 21 1.38 -0.53 -13.58
N ASP A 22 0.13 -0.60 -13.09
CA ASP A 22 -1.03 -0.10 -13.85
C ASP A 22 -0.99 1.42 -14.05
N PHE A 23 -0.25 2.15 -13.20
CA PHE A 23 -0.07 3.60 -13.27
C PHE A 23 1.38 4.02 -13.51
N GLN A 24 2.32 3.28 -12.93
CA GLN A 24 3.76 3.59 -12.92
C GLN A 24 4.59 2.41 -13.45
N PRO A 25 4.46 2.05 -14.74
CA PRO A 25 5.11 0.86 -15.28
C PRO A 25 6.65 0.94 -15.22
N GLY A 26 7.25 2.11 -15.45
CA GLY A 26 8.71 2.29 -15.39
C GLY A 26 9.27 2.10 -13.99
N LEU A 27 8.71 2.80 -12.99
CA LEU A 27 9.14 2.64 -11.59
C LEU A 27 8.93 1.20 -11.08
N ALA A 28 7.85 0.54 -11.49
CA ALA A 28 7.61 -0.86 -11.14
C ALA A 28 8.60 -1.82 -11.79
N GLU A 29 9.08 -1.52 -13.00
CA GLU A 29 10.15 -2.27 -13.65
C GLU A 29 11.48 -2.10 -12.92
N ASP A 30 11.87 -0.87 -12.60
CA ASP A 30 13.12 -0.57 -11.90
C ASP A 30 13.17 -1.23 -10.51
N ALA A 31 12.09 -1.08 -9.72
CA ALA A 31 11.96 -1.73 -8.42
C ALA A 31 11.98 -3.26 -8.51
N ARG A 32 11.39 -3.83 -9.56
CA ARG A 32 11.44 -5.28 -9.80
C ARG A 32 12.87 -5.74 -10.12
N HIS A 33 13.65 -4.95 -10.86
CA HIS A 33 15.05 -5.23 -11.14
C HIS A 33 15.92 -5.15 -9.88
N GLU A 34 15.68 -4.17 -8.99
CA GLU A 34 16.33 -4.10 -7.68
C GLU A 34 16.10 -5.37 -6.86
N LEU A 35 14.87 -5.90 -6.90
CA LEU A 35 14.50 -7.18 -6.28
C LEU A 35 15.03 -8.42 -7.02
N SER A 36 15.80 -8.25 -8.10
CA SER A 36 16.32 -9.33 -8.94
C SER A 36 15.25 -10.31 -9.44
N ALA A 37 14.03 -9.83 -9.63
CA ALA A 37 12.89 -10.64 -10.05
C ALA A 37 12.59 -10.43 -11.53
N SER A 38 12.11 -11.46 -12.23
CA SER A 38 11.64 -11.33 -13.62
C SER A 38 10.17 -10.88 -13.70
N LEU A 39 9.75 -10.43 -14.88
CA LEU A 39 8.32 -10.18 -15.15
C LEU A 39 7.47 -11.45 -14.95
N ALA A 40 8.04 -12.62 -15.23
CA ALA A 40 7.37 -13.91 -15.01
C ALA A 40 7.18 -14.18 -13.51
N ASP A 41 8.18 -13.88 -12.67
CA ASP A 41 8.07 -14.02 -11.22
C ASP A 41 6.97 -13.13 -10.65
N MET A 42 6.89 -11.88 -11.12
CA MET A 42 5.85 -10.94 -10.70
C MET A 42 4.44 -11.43 -11.09
N ARG A 43 4.27 -11.93 -12.31
CA ARG A 43 3.00 -12.51 -12.77
C ARG A 43 2.63 -13.75 -11.96
N GLU A 44 3.59 -14.62 -11.67
CA GLU A 44 3.37 -15.83 -10.88
C GLU A 44 3.02 -15.50 -9.43
N ALA A 45 3.69 -14.52 -8.82
CA ALA A 45 3.38 -14.03 -7.49
C ALA A 45 1.94 -13.49 -7.43
N ASN A 46 1.54 -12.65 -8.39
CA ASN A 46 0.17 -12.15 -8.44
C ASN A 46 -0.87 -13.27 -8.60
N ARG A 47 -0.60 -14.26 -9.48
CA ARG A 47 -1.47 -15.43 -9.66
C ARG A 47 -1.66 -16.21 -8.36
N ARG A 48 -0.57 -16.52 -7.66
CA ARG A 48 -0.60 -17.26 -6.37
C ARG A 48 -1.33 -16.45 -5.29
N TRP A 49 -1.11 -15.14 -5.23
CA TRP A 49 -1.83 -14.26 -4.29
C TRP A 49 -3.33 -14.26 -4.56
N GLN A 50 -3.75 -14.06 -5.81
CA GLN A 50 -5.18 -14.08 -6.17
C GLN A 50 -5.83 -15.43 -5.86
N ALA A 51 -5.12 -16.54 -6.05
CA ALA A 51 -5.59 -17.85 -5.64
C ALA A 51 -5.79 -17.96 -4.11
N MET A 52 -4.85 -17.44 -3.31
CA MET A 52 -4.98 -17.39 -1.84
C MET A 52 -6.11 -16.48 -1.37
N VAL A 53 -6.36 -15.38 -2.08
CA VAL A 53 -7.46 -14.44 -1.79
C VAL A 53 -8.82 -15.07 -2.01
N ARG A 54 -8.99 -15.81 -3.11
CA ARG A 54 -10.27 -16.41 -3.53
C ARG A 54 -10.59 -17.76 -2.89
N ALA A 55 -9.66 -18.34 -2.13
CA ALA A 55 -9.84 -19.68 -1.55
C ALA A 55 -11.04 -19.71 -0.56
N PRO A 56 -12.07 -20.56 -0.78
CA PRO A 56 -13.30 -20.57 0.04
C PRO A 56 -13.08 -20.93 1.52
N ARG A 57 -12.00 -21.67 1.81
CA ARG A 57 -11.57 -22.06 3.17
C ARG A 57 -10.33 -21.27 3.62
N GLY A 58 -10.13 -20.09 3.06
CA GLY A 58 -8.99 -19.24 3.38
C GLY A 58 -8.84 -19.05 4.88
N ARG A 59 -7.62 -19.26 5.38
CA ARG A 59 -7.20 -18.75 6.68
C ARG A 59 -7.56 -17.26 6.68
N GLY A 60 -8.42 -16.78 7.59
CA GLY A 60 -8.98 -15.40 7.56
C GLY A 60 -7.94 -14.33 7.24
N SER A 61 -8.34 -13.20 6.64
CA SER A 61 -7.44 -12.25 5.95
C SER A 61 -6.14 -11.93 6.71
N LEU A 62 -6.22 -11.65 8.02
CA LEU A 62 -5.03 -11.41 8.85
C LEU A 62 -4.06 -12.61 8.93
N ARG A 63 -4.59 -13.82 9.05
CA ARG A 63 -3.79 -15.06 9.09
C ARG A 63 -3.09 -15.32 7.76
N ARG A 64 -3.64 -14.87 6.63
CA ARG A 64 -2.96 -14.91 5.33
C ARG A 64 -1.72 -14.02 5.33
N TYR A 65 -1.84 -12.78 5.83
CA TYR A 65 -0.70 -11.87 5.95
C TYR A 65 0.39 -12.43 6.85
N ARG A 66 0.05 -12.93 8.05
CA ARG A 66 1.02 -13.60 8.94
C ARG A 66 1.70 -14.81 8.30
N ALA A 67 0.96 -15.61 7.51
CA ALA A 67 1.54 -16.77 6.83
C ALA A 67 2.52 -16.40 5.71
N VAL A 68 2.34 -15.24 5.07
CA VAL A 68 3.18 -14.76 3.96
C VAL A 68 4.33 -13.88 4.44
N LEU A 69 4.06 -12.99 5.39
CA LEU A 69 5.00 -11.97 5.86
C LEU A 69 5.73 -12.37 7.15
N GLY A 70 5.29 -13.44 7.82
CA GLY A 70 5.80 -13.86 9.12
C GLY A 70 5.17 -13.06 10.27
N GLU A 71 5.87 -12.99 11.39
CA GLU A 71 5.46 -12.15 12.51
C GLU A 71 5.66 -10.67 12.18
N PRO A 72 4.72 -9.80 12.57
CA PRO A 72 4.88 -8.36 12.39
C PRO A 72 6.05 -7.85 13.22
N GLU A 73 6.71 -6.80 12.72
CA GLU A 73 7.75 -6.09 13.47
C GLU A 73 7.14 -5.33 14.65
N LEU A 74 5.96 -4.72 14.43
CA LEU A 74 5.23 -3.97 15.42
C LEU A 74 3.75 -4.29 15.39
N ILE A 75 3.12 -4.31 16.57
CA ILE A 75 1.68 -4.34 16.74
C ILE A 75 1.31 -3.12 17.58
N LEU A 76 0.51 -2.23 17.01
CA LEU A 76 0.10 -0.98 17.66
C LEU A 76 -1.41 -1.04 17.94
N PRO A 77 -1.85 -0.83 19.20
CA PRO A 77 -3.28 -0.71 19.48
C PRO A 77 -3.82 0.56 18.82
N ARG A 78 -5.01 0.45 18.24
CA ARG A 78 -5.73 1.55 17.58
C ARG A 78 -7.17 1.56 18.04
N ARG A 79 -7.73 2.76 18.16
CA ARG A 79 -9.14 2.94 18.47
C ARG A 79 -9.82 3.68 17.32
N VAL A 80 -10.85 3.06 16.76
CA VAL A 80 -11.68 3.65 15.71
C VAL A 80 -13.10 3.74 16.25
N GLY A 81 -13.50 4.94 16.68
CA GLY A 81 -14.73 5.14 17.47
C GLY A 81 -14.64 4.40 18.79
N ASP A 82 -15.53 3.41 19.00
CA ASP A 82 -15.55 2.54 20.18
C ASP A 82 -14.93 1.16 19.95
N LEU A 83 -14.38 0.91 18.75
CA LEU A 83 -13.78 -0.36 18.40
C LEU A 83 -12.28 -0.33 18.64
N GLU A 84 -11.81 -1.28 19.46
CA GLU A 84 -10.39 -1.59 19.64
C GLU A 84 -9.91 -2.45 18.46
N CYS A 85 -8.82 -2.03 17.86
CA CYS A 85 -8.22 -2.61 16.67
C CYS A 85 -6.70 -2.75 16.88
N GLU A 86 -6.07 -3.58 16.06
CA GLU A 86 -4.62 -3.68 16.00
C GLU A 86 -4.14 -3.24 14.62
N ALA A 87 -3.13 -2.37 14.59
CA ALA A 87 -2.32 -2.12 13.40
C ALA A 87 -1.09 -3.02 13.47
N LEU A 88 -0.97 -3.96 12.54
CA LEU A 88 0.17 -4.87 12.43
C LEU A 88 1.07 -4.40 11.29
N LEU A 89 2.34 -4.18 11.58
CA LEU A 89 3.29 -3.59 10.64
C LEU A 89 4.37 -4.59 10.28
N TRP A 90 4.57 -4.83 8.99
CA TRP A 90 5.66 -5.65 8.47
C TRP A 90 6.67 -4.82 7.68
N PRO A 91 7.97 -5.16 7.75
CA PRO A 91 8.97 -4.58 6.89
C PRO A 91 8.70 -4.94 5.43
N VAL A 92 8.95 -3.98 4.55
CA VAL A 92 8.92 -4.16 3.10
C VAL A 92 10.28 -3.71 2.55
N PRO A 93 11.28 -4.60 2.41
CA PRO A 93 12.66 -4.23 2.12
C PRO A 93 12.88 -3.29 0.92
N LEU A 94 11.99 -3.28 -0.08
CA LEU A 94 12.03 -2.34 -1.20
C LEU A 94 11.82 -0.88 -0.77
N TRP A 95 11.10 -0.66 0.33
CA TRP A 95 10.85 0.66 0.92
C TRP A 95 11.27 0.64 2.40
N PRO A 96 12.56 0.83 2.72
CA PRO A 96 13.09 0.68 4.07
C PRO A 96 12.41 1.55 5.13
N ASP A 97 11.99 2.76 4.72
CA ASP A 97 11.31 3.73 5.59
C ASP A 97 9.79 3.53 5.64
N LEU A 98 9.26 2.50 4.99
CA LEU A 98 7.83 2.17 5.01
C LEU A 98 7.58 0.85 5.71
N ARG A 99 6.33 0.65 6.11
CA ARG A 99 5.79 -0.63 6.58
C ARG A 99 4.52 -0.94 5.83
N PHE A 100 4.29 -2.23 5.58
CA PHE A 100 2.97 -2.67 5.19
C PHE A 100 2.13 -2.85 6.46
N GLU A 101 1.15 -1.96 6.65
CA GLU A 101 0.21 -1.99 7.76
C GLU A 101 -1.04 -2.78 7.35
N VAL A 102 -1.44 -3.71 8.21
CA VAL A 102 -2.77 -4.33 8.18
C VAL A 102 -3.50 -3.90 9.44
N MET A 103 -4.57 -3.12 9.25
CA MET A 103 -5.48 -2.76 10.34
C MET A 103 -6.52 -3.86 10.51
N ALA A 104 -6.47 -4.55 11.63
CA ALA A 104 -7.36 -5.65 11.97
C ALA A 104 -8.32 -5.26 13.09
N GLY A 105 -9.62 -5.43 12.85
CA GLY A 105 -10.65 -5.35 13.87
C GLY A 105 -10.84 -6.67 14.63
N PRO A 106 -11.82 -6.72 15.54
CA PRO A 106 -12.15 -7.91 16.31
C PRO A 106 -12.35 -9.15 15.42
N GLY A 107 -11.81 -10.30 15.86
CA GLY A 107 -11.88 -11.55 15.11
C GLY A 107 -10.93 -11.64 13.91
N GLY A 108 -10.02 -10.67 13.73
CA GLY A 108 -9.01 -10.67 12.67
C GLY A 108 -9.55 -10.24 11.30
N ALA A 109 -10.69 -9.54 11.29
CA ALA A 109 -11.23 -8.89 10.10
C ALA A 109 -10.28 -7.76 9.68
N VAL A 110 -9.77 -7.80 8.45
CA VAL A 110 -8.91 -6.74 7.92
C VAL A 110 -9.79 -5.62 7.39
N TRP A 111 -9.60 -4.43 7.93
CA TRP A 111 -10.34 -3.23 7.54
C TRP A 111 -9.57 -2.43 6.49
N ASN A 112 -8.26 -2.25 6.68
CA ASN A 112 -7.38 -1.56 5.74
C ASN A 112 -6.04 -2.28 5.62
N GLU A 113 -5.43 -2.19 4.44
CA GLU A 113 -4.16 -2.82 4.09
C GLU A 113 -3.36 -1.94 3.12
N TRP A 114 -2.30 -1.29 3.62
CA TRP A 114 -1.53 -0.35 2.82
C TRP A 114 -0.11 -0.09 3.35
N LEU A 115 0.70 0.60 2.57
CA LEU A 115 2.00 1.10 2.96
C LEU A 115 1.86 2.40 3.75
N VAL A 116 2.49 2.44 4.92
CA VAL A 116 2.56 3.60 5.82
C VAL A 116 4.02 3.95 6.10
N ARG A 117 4.29 5.19 6.50
CA ARG A 117 5.60 5.59 7.01
C ARG A 117 5.93 4.78 8.25
N ALA A 118 7.14 4.22 8.32
CA ALA A 118 7.60 3.51 9.50
C ALA A 118 7.60 4.48 10.71
N PRO A 119 7.19 4.03 11.91
CA PRO A 119 7.24 4.87 13.10
C PRO A 119 8.65 5.44 13.32
N GLY A 120 8.74 6.77 13.43
CA GLY A 120 10.02 7.49 13.62
C GLY A 120 10.79 7.82 12.34
N ALA A 121 10.40 7.27 11.18
CA ALA A 121 10.97 7.68 9.89
C ALA A 121 10.40 9.05 9.47
N ALA A 122 11.25 9.89 8.86
CA ALA A 122 10.83 11.18 8.33
C ALA A 122 9.93 10.98 7.10
N GLY A 123 8.83 11.72 7.06
CA GLY A 123 7.99 11.83 5.87
C GLY A 123 8.55 12.85 4.87
N PRO A 124 8.02 12.90 3.64
CA PRO A 124 8.38 13.93 2.67
C PRO A 124 7.88 15.31 3.13
N GLU A 125 8.62 16.35 2.80
CA GLU A 125 8.13 17.73 2.89
C GLU A 125 7.25 18.00 1.68
N LEU A 126 5.94 18.18 1.92
CA LEU A 126 4.95 18.43 0.88
C LEU A 126 4.37 19.83 1.08
N THR A 127 4.82 20.77 0.26
CA THR A 127 4.43 22.19 0.32
C THR A 127 3.57 22.62 -0.85
N SER A 128 3.73 21.94 -1.99
CA SER A 128 2.97 22.13 -3.20
C SER A 128 2.55 20.79 -3.78
N VAL A 129 1.47 20.79 -4.56
CA VAL A 129 1.02 19.58 -5.26
C VAL A 129 2.04 19.05 -6.27
N THR A 130 3.04 19.87 -6.65
CA THR A 130 4.17 19.44 -7.47
C THR A 130 5.17 18.55 -6.73
N ASP A 131 5.17 18.58 -5.40
CA ASP A 131 6.02 17.73 -4.55
C ASP A 131 5.52 16.27 -4.53
N LEU A 132 4.29 16.04 -5.01
CA LEU A 132 3.68 14.72 -5.16
C LEU A 132 4.29 13.98 -6.36
N LEU A 133 5.45 13.38 -6.13
CA LEU A 133 6.06 12.42 -7.05
C LEU A 133 5.53 11.01 -6.79
N PRO A 134 5.40 10.15 -7.81
CA PRO A 134 4.94 8.78 -7.60
C PRO A 134 5.77 8.06 -6.52
N TRP A 135 5.06 7.42 -5.59
CA TRP A 135 5.56 6.69 -4.43
C TRP A 135 6.29 7.53 -3.36
N SER A 136 6.33 8.86 -3.49
CA SER A 136 7.03 9.73 -2.52
C SER A 136 6.31 9.81 -1.17
N CYS A 137 4.98 9.75 -1.19
CA CYS A 137 4.15 9.93 0.00
C CYS A 137 3.04 8.89 0.13
N THR A 138 2.58 8.76 1.37
CA THR A 138 1.43 7.95 1.77
C THR A 138 0.13 8.76 1.73
N VAL A 139 -1.01 8.08 1.83
CA VAL A 139 -2.35 8.70 1.95
C VAL A 139 -2.38 9.67 3.14
N ASP A 140 -1.88 9.26 4.30
CA ASP A 140 -1.91 10.07 5.52
C ASP A 140 -1.02 11.32 5.44
N GLU A 141 0.16 11.20 4.79
CA GLU A 141 1.07 12.32 4.56
C GLU A 141 0.44 13.34 3.61
N ALA A 142 -0.16 12.89 2.50
CA ALA A 142 -0.84 13.78 1.56
C ALA A 142 -2.08 14.44 2.18
N ALA A 143 -2.88 13.69 2.94
CA ALA A 143 -4.08 14.21 3.60
C ALA A 143 -3.76 15.31 4.61
N ARG A 144 -2.63 15.19 5.31
CA ARG A 144 -2.12 16.18 6.26
C ARG A 144 -1.56 17.42 5.56
N ALA A 145 -0.84 17.23 4.45
CA ALA A 145 -0.18 18.31 3.73
C ALA A 145 -1.15 19.22 2.98
N PHE A 146 -2.25 18.67 2.45
CA PHE A 146 -3.19 19.42 1.60
C PHE A 146 -4.63 19.43 2.17
N PRO A 147 -4.87 20.09 3.32
CA PRO A 147 -6.20 20.24 3.87
C PRO A 147 -7.05 21.24 3.07
N PRO A 148 -8.37 21.04 2.94
CA PRO A 148 -9.13 19.88 3.40
C PRO A 148 -8.98 18.70 2.42
N ALA A 149 -8.43 17.59 2.90
CA ALA A 149 -8.36 16.35 2.12
C ALA A 149 -9.64 15.54 2.34
N ARG A 150 -10.37 15.26 1.25
CA ARG A 150 -11.62 14.50 1.28
C ARG A 150 -11.41 13.11 0.68
N PRO A 151 -11.62 12.02 1.45
CA PRO A 151 -11.59 10.66 0.92
C PRO A 151 -12.59 10.46 -0.22
N MET A 152 -12.15 9.71 -1.23
CA MET A 152 -12.95 9.31 -2.38
C MET A 152 -12.84 7.80 -2.59
N GLU A 153 -13.88 7.20 -3.15
CA GLU A 153 -13.84 5.80 -3.55
C GLU A 153 -12.78 5.60 -4.64
N GLY A 154 -11.87 4.64 -4.42
CA GLY A 154 -10.87 4.29 -5.42
C GLY A 154 -11.45 3.42 -6.52
N SER A 155 -10.78 3.39 -7.68
CA SER A 155 -11.23 2.61 -8.84
C SER A 155 -11.15 1.08 -8.67
N ALA A 156 -10.68 0.58 -7.52
CA ALA A 156 -10.57 -0.85 -7.20
C ALA A 156 -10.23 -1.10 -5.71
N PRO A 157 -10.33 -2.34 -5.18
CA PRO A 157 -10.16 -2.66 -3.75
C PRO A 157 -8.83 -2.25 -3.08
N THR A 158 -7.77 -2.01 -3.86
CA THR A 158 -6.44 -1.61 -3.36
C THR A 158 -6.06 -0.19 -3.77
N ARG A 159 -7.00 0.53 -4.36
CA ARG A 159 -6.83 1.90 -4.84
C ARG A 159 -7.60 2.83 -3.93
N TRP A 160 -7.02 3.98 -3.68
CA TRP A 160 -7.62 5.02 -2.86
C TRP A 160 -7.49 6.35 -3.59
N ALA A 161 -8.35 7.30 -3.26
CA ALA A 161 -8.25 8.65 -3.80
C ALA A 161 -8.54 9.69 -2.72
N LEU A 162 -7.88 10.83 -2.84
CA LEU A 162 -8.16 12.03 -2.05
C LEU A 162 -8.45 13.19 -3.01
N ALA A 163 -9.57 13.86 -2.83
CA ALA A 163 -9.73 15.22 -3.33
C ALA A 163 -8.92 16.14 -2.40
N VAL A 164 -8.02 16.92 -2.98
CA VAL A 164 -7.16 17.89 -2.28
C VAL A 164 -7.24 19.23 -3.00
N THR A 165 -7.03 20.32 -2.27
CA THR A 165 -6.95 21.65 -2.86
C THR A 165 -5.50 22.00 -3.12
N ASP A 166 -5.18 22.38 -4.35
CA ASP A 166 -3.89 22.94 -4.70
C ASP A 166 -3.69 24.28 -3.96
N PRO A 167 -2.71 24.41 -3.06
CA PRO A 167 -2.50 25.63 -2.28
C PRO A 167 -2.19 26.86 -3.14
N GLU A 168 -1.59 26.68 -4.32
CA GLU A 168 -1.18 27.78 -5.18
C GLU A 168 -2.34 28.28 -6.04
N SER A 169 -3.07 27.35 -6.68
CA SER A 169 -4.13 27.71 -7.63
C SER A 169 -5.53 27.75 -7.00
N GLY A 170 -5.71 27.20 -5.81
CA GLY A 170 -7.00 27.02 -5.15
C GLY A 170 -7.92 25.99 -5.83
N ARG A 171 -7.43 25.28 -6.85
CA ARG A 171 -8.23 24.31 -7.61
C ARG A 171 -8.24 22.94 -6.94
N GLU A 172 -9.35 22.23 -7.07
CA GLU A 172 -9.42 20.83 -6.65
C GLU A 172 -8.56 19.96 -7.58
N ARG A 173 -7.85 19.01 -6.98
CA ARG A 173 -7.07 17.96 -7.61
C ARG A 173 -7.43 16.63 -6.97
N VAL A 174 -7.28 15.53 -7.72
CA VAL A 174 -7.52 14.18 -7.22
C VAL A 174 -6.19 13.44 -7.16
N ALA A 175 -5.71 13.16 -5.96
CA ALA A 175 -4.54 12.33 -5.72
C ALA A 175 -4.96 10.86 -5.67
N GLU A 176 -4.46 10.04 -6.59
CA GLU A 176 -4.73 8.59 -6.60
C GLU A 176 -3.58 7.81 -5.98
N PHE A 177 -3.93 6.78 -5.21
CA PHE A 177 -3.01 5.94 -4.46
C PHE A 177 -3.26 4.47 -4.80
N THR A 178 -2.22 3.65 -4.65
CA THR A 178 -2.30 2.19 -4.73
C THR A 178 -1.49 1.62 -3.59
N TRP A 179 -2.11 0.72 -2.80
CA TRP A 179 -1.53 0.23 -1.55
C TRP A 179 -1.06 1.36 -0.64
N GLY A 180 -1.79 2.48 -0.59
CA GLY A 180 -1.45 3.65 0.22
C GLY A 180 -0.35 4.57 -0.31
N LEU A 181 0.37 4.19 -1.36
CA LEU A 181 1.39 5.07 -1.98
C LEU A 181 0.83 5.85 -3.14
N PHE A 182 1.20 7.14 -3.21
CA PHE A 182 0.78 8.05 -4.26
C PHE A 182 1.20 7.54 -5.64
N GLN A 183 0.30 7.62 -6.62
CA GLN A 183 0.55 7.17 -7.99
C GLN A 183 0.52 8.33 -8.97
N ARG A 184 -0.49 9.19 -8.91
CA ARG A 184 -0.65 10.31 -9.86
C ARG A 184 -1.64 11.34 -9.35
N LEU A 185 -1.53 12.54 -9.91
CA LEU A 185 -2.45 13.64 -9.68
C LEU A 185 -3.32 13.87 -10.91
N LEU A 186 -4.64 13.87 -10.73
CA LEU A 186 -5.61 14.16 -11.77
C LEU A 186 -6.26 15.54 -11.52
N PRO A 187 -6.84 16.17 -12.54
CA PRO A 187 -7.75 17.31 -12.33
C PRO A 187 -8.92 16.94 -11.42
N GLY A 188 -9.36 17.86 -10.56
CA GLY A 188 -10.62 17.77 -9.83
C GLY A 188 -11.84 17.94 -10.72
N ALA A 189 -13.02 17.67 -10.16
CA ALA A 189 -14.30 17.80 -10.85
C ALA A 189 -14.69 19.27 -11.08
#